data_AF-A0A7V9B7F6-F1
#
_entry.id   AF-A0A7V9B7F6-F1
#
_cell.length_a   1.000
_cell.length_b   1.000
_cell.length_c   1.000
_cell.angle_alpha   90.00
_cell.angle_beta   90.00
_cell.angle_gamma   90.00
#
_symmetry.space_group_name_H-M   'P 1'
#
loop_
_entity.id
_entity.type
_entity.pdbx_description
1 polymer ?
#
loop_
_entity_poly.entity_id
_entity_poly.type
_entity_poly.pdbx_seq_one_letter_code
_entity_poly.pdbx_strand_id
1 'polypeptide(L)'
;MNDDTNTYGFLFGADMGPGKIRRNPLTSTSRFVDIGSIPAASVAGLSLPSPDVEEIWGVVVTLPRADSTLSFPKTSVTLRSGKVVDATVLTDAASFGTVEDVISEAYYWELPRAWRETLEGNAAG
;
A
#
# COMPACT_ATOMS: atom_id res chain seq x y z
N MET A 1 -24.71 -17.86 -5.60
CA MET A 1 -23.73 -17.81 -4.50
C MET A 1 -23.07 -16.47 -4.66
N ASN A 2 -23.34 -15.50 -3.78
CA ASN A 2 -22.91 -14.12 -3.99
C ASN A 2 -21.38 -14.05 -3.87
N ASP A 3 -20.73 -13.74 -5.00
CA ASP A 3 -19.40 -13.13 -5.00
C ASP A 3 -19.46 -11.79 -4.24
N ASP A 4 -18.29 -11.34 -3.76
CA ASP A 4 -18.03 -9.98 -3.27
C ASP A 4 -18.33 -9.65 -1.80
N THR A 5 -17.67 -10.35 -0.88
CA THR A 5 -17.21 -9.72 0.39
C THR A 5 -15.70 -9.86 0.56
N ASN A 6 -14.96 -9.75 -0.54
CA ASN A 6 -13.51 -9.65 -0.47
C ASN A 6 -13.15 -8.36 0.27
N THR A 7 -12.42 -8.49 1.37
CA THR A 7 -11.82 -7.36 2.09
C THR A 7 -10.47 -7.07 1.48
N TYR A 8 -10.17 -5.81 1.20
CA TYR A 8 -8.90 -5.42 0.60
C TYR A 8 -7.98 -4.77 1.62
N GLY A 9 -6.69 -5.06 1.51
CA GLY A 9 -5.62 -4.36 2.20
C GLY A 9 -4.80 -3.56 1.19
N PHE A 10 -4.47 -2.32 1.54
CA PHE A 10 -3.55 -1.48 0.79
C PHE A 10 -2.22 -1.42 1.52
N LEU A 11 -1.14 -1.77 0.82
CA LEU A 11 0.22 -1.77 1.33
C LEU A 11 1.06 -0.86 0.43
N PHE A 12 1.86 0.01 1.04
CA PHE A 12 2.77 0.90 0.34
C PHE A 12 4.07 1.03 1.14
N GLY A 13 5.03 1.79 0.61
CA GLY A 13 6.35 1.87 1.20
C GLY A 13 7.08 0.53 1.15
N ALA A 14 7.96 0.28 2.12
CA ALA A 14 8.72 -0.97 2.12
C ALA A 14 7.89 -2.19 2.51
N ASP A 15 6.65 -2.04 2.99
CA ASP A 15 5.75 -3.15 3.34
C ASP A 15 5.16 -3.87 2.12
N MET A 16 5.35 -3.31 0.93
CA MET A 16 5.01 -3.98 -0.33
C MET A 16 5.89 -5.21 -0.60
N GLY A 17 7.02 -5.36 0.10
CA GLY A 17 7.96 -6.46 -0.12
C GLY A 17 7.28 -7.84 0.05
N PRO A 18 7.30 -8.72 -0.97
CA PRO A 18 6.60 -10.02 -0.91
C PRO A 18 6.99 -10.86 0.32
N GLY A 19 8.25 -10.79 0.74
CA GLY A 19 8.74 -11.47 1.95
C GLY A 19 8.13 -10.90 3.23
N LYS A 20 7.92 -9.58 3.32
CA LYS A 20 7.26 -8.94 4.47
C LYS A 20 5.78 -9.25 4.50
N ILE A 21 5.10 -9.16 3.35
CA ILE A 21 3.68 -9.54 3.20
C ILE A 21 3.43 -10.98 3.69
N ARG A 22 4.29 -11.92 3.29
CA ARG A 22 4.16 -13.34 3.70
C ARG A 22 4.43 -13.58 5.17
N ARG A 23 5.32 -12.80 5.80
CA ARG A 23 5.69 -12.95 7.21
C ARG A 23 4.74 -12.23 8.16
N ASN A 24 4.04 -11.19 7.68
CA ASN A 24 3.09 -10.46 8.50
C ASN A 24 1.84 -11.33 8.76
N PRO A 25 1.46 -11.58 10.03
CA PRO A 25 0.30 -12.40 10.37
C PRO A 25 -1.01 -11.94 9.70
N LEU A 26 -1.20 -10.63 9.53
CA LEU A 26 -2.41 -10.04 8.94
C LEU A 26 -2.54 -10.31 7.44
N THR A 27 -1.41 -10.49 6.75
CA THR A 27 -1.35 -10.62 5.29
C THR A 27 -0.73 -11.94 4.82
N SER A 28 -0.36 -12.83 5.73
CA SER A 28 0.38 -14.07 5.42
C SER A 28 -0.31 -15.00 4.42
N THR A 29 -1.65 -14.98 4.38
CA THR A 29 -2.47 -15.75 3.43
C THR A 29 -3.15 -14.87 2.39
N SER A 30 -2.75 -13.60 2.30
CA SER A 30 -3.27 -12.64 1.33
C SER A 30 -2.86 -12.99 -0.09
N ARG A 31 -3.62 -12.52 -1.07
CA ARG A 31 -3.27 -12.65 -2.49
C ARG A 31 -3.19 -11.27 -3.12
N PHE A 32 -2.20 -11.07 -3.97
CA PHE A 32 -2.12 -9.86 -4.80
C PHE A 32 -3.37 -9.73 -5.67
N VAL A 33 -3.89 -8.50 -5.76
CA VAL A 33 -5.07 -8.13 -6.56
C VAL A 33 -4.63 -7.25 -7.72
N ASP A 34 -4.12 -6.05 -7.42
CA ASP A 34 -3.70 -5.05 -8.40
C ASP A 34 -2.78 -4.02 -7.71
N ILE A 35 -2.24 -3.10 -8.49
CA ILE A 35 -1.61 -1.87 -8.00
C ILE A 35 -2.68 -0.77 -7.96
N GLY A 36 -2.62 0.10 -6.96
CA GLY A 36 -3.52 1.24 -6.86
C GLY A 36 -2.88 2.46 -6.24
N SER A 37 -3.64 3.56 -6.29
CA SER A 37 -3.28 4.81 -5.65
C SER A 37 -4.36 5.31 -4.70
N ILE A 38 -3.93 6.09 -3.72
CA ILE A 38 -4.77 6.83 -2.80
C ILE A 38 -4.26 8.27 -2.71
N PRO A 39 -5.10 9.26 -2.36
CA PRO A 39 -4.64 10.59 -2.01
C PRO A 39 -3.68 10.53 -0.81
N ALA A 40 -2.60 11.31 -0.82
CA ALA A 40 -1.66 11.34 0.32
C ALA A 40 -2.32 11.82 1.62
N ALA A 41 -3.34 12.68 1.52
CA ALA A 41 -4.17 13.09 2.66
C ALA A 41 -4.83 11.91 3.40
N SER A 42 -5.09 10.78 2.72
CA SER A 42 -5.66 9.57 3.33
C SER A 42 -4.73 8.90 4.33
N VAL A 43 -3.44 9.21 4.31
CA VAL A 43 -2.42 8.62 5.21
C VAL A 43 -1.68 9.66 6.05
N ALA A 44 -2.07 10.94 6.00
CA ALA A 44 -1.41 12.02 6.74
C ALA A 44 -1.36 11.78 8.26
N GLY A 45 -2.33 11.05 8.83
CA GLY A 45 -2.37 10.70 10.25
C GLY A 45 -1.39 9.60 10.68
N LEU A 46 -0.76 8.88 9.74
CA LEU A 46 0.11 7.74 10.03
C LEU A 46 1.57 8.15 10.35
N SER A 47 1.93 9.44 10.22
CA SER A 47 3.28 9.95 10.51
C SER A 47 4.40 9.16 9.83
N LEU A 48 4.20 8.82 8.55
CA LEU A 48 5.16 8.05 7.74
C LEU A 48 6.22 8.97 7.14
N PRO A 49 7.46 8.50 6.92
CA PRO A 49 8.50 9.24 6.21
C PRO A 49 8.27 9.18 4.68
N SER A 50 7.02 9.42 4.24
CA SER A 50 6.65 9.42 2.83
C SER A 50 7.09 10.72 2.14
N PRO A 51 7.43 10.69 0.84
CA PRO A 51 7.74 11.89 0.06
C PRO A 51 6.54 12.86 0.01
N ASP A 52 6.80 14.15 -0.22
CA ASP A 52 5.75 15.14 -0.44
C ASP A 52 5.15 15.00 -1.85
N VAL A 53 3.94 14.44 -1.89
CA VAL A 53 3.28 13.94 -3.10
C VAL A 53 1.77 14.04 -2.97
N GLU A 54 1.07 14.20 -4.09
CA GLU A 54 -0.39 14.27 -4.09
C GLU A 54 -1.04 12.89 -3.92
N GLU A 55 -0.42 11.84 -4.47
CA GLU A 55 -0.94 10.47 -4.44
C GLU A 55 0.13 9.48 -4.01
N ILE A 56 -0.25 8.50 -3.19
CA ILE A 56 0.59 7.38 -2.76
C ILE A 56 0.22 6.15 -3.57
N TRP A 57 1.23 5.50 -4.15
CA TRP A 57 1.07 4.26 -4.90
C TRP A 57 1.50 3.04 -4.09
N GLY A 58 0.76 1.95 -4.25
CA GLY A 58 0.98 0.71 -3.50
C GLY A 58 0.32 -0.51 -4.14
N VAL A 59 0.44 -1.65 -3.45
CA VAL A 59 -0.20 -2.90 -3.84
C VAL A 59 -1.47 -3.13 -3.05
N VAL A 60 -2.46 -3.71 -3.73
CA VAL A 60 -3.73 -4.15 -3.13
C VAL A 60 -3.71 -5.65 -3.02
N VAL A 61 -4.08 -6.15 -1.84
CA VAL A 61 -4.17 -7.59 -1.55
C VAL A 61 -5.54 -7.95 -1.01
N THR A 62 -5.97 -9.19 -1.20
CA THR A 62 -7.15 -9.72 -0.50
C THR A 62 -6.78 -10.10 0.93
N LEU A 63 -7.67 -9.82 1.88
CA LEU A 63 -7.51 -10.23 3.26
C LEU A 63 -8.35 -11.48 3.53
N PRO A 64 -7.81 -12.47 4.27
CA PRO A 64 -8.49 -13.74 4.52
C PRO A 64 -9.77 -13.62 5.34
N ARG A 65 -9.95 -12.55 6.13
CA ARG A 65 -11.21 -12.21 6.81
C ARG A 65 -11.35 -10.69 6.96
N ALA A 66 -12.60 -10.22 6.81
CA ALA A 66 -13.03 -8.89 7.25
C ALA A 66 -13.01 -8.84 8.78
N ASP A 67 -11.86 -8.67 9.40
CA ASP A 67 -11.87 -8.46 10.84
C ASP A 67 -12.32 -7.02 11.09
N SER A 68 -13.52 -6.87 11.65
CA SER A 68 -14.09 -5.58 12.06
C SER A 68 -13.29 -4.90 13.19
N THR A 69 -12.22 -5.55 13.65
CA THR A 69 -11.33 -5.11 14.71
C THR A 69 -10.01 -4.51 14.23
N LEU A 70 -9.71 -4.50 12.92
CA LEU A 70 -8.51 -3.82 12.41
C LEU A 70 -8.62 -2.32 12.70
N SER A 71 -7.75 -1.82 13.58
CA SER A 71 -7.68 -0.41 13.99
C SER A 71 -7.02 0.50 12.93
N PHE A 72 -6.90 0.01 11.71
CA PHE A 72 -6.24 0.70 10.61
C PHE A 72 -7.26 1.54 9.81
N PRO A 73 -6.85 2.69 9.25
CA PRO A 73 -7.76 3.54 8.50
C PRO A 73 -8.23 2.84 7.22
N LYS A 74 -9.49 3.06 6.87
CA LYS A 74 -10.08 2.61 5.61
C LYS A 74 -10.14 3.77 4.63
N THR A 75 -9.84 3.49 3.36
CA THR A 75 -9.88 4.50 2.30
C THR A 75 -10.25 3.84 0.96
N SER A 76 -10.74 4.63 0.03
CA SER A 76 -11.01 4.17 -1.33
C SER A 76 -9.72 4.22 -2.15
N VAL A 77 -9.38 3.10 -2.78
CA VAL A 77 -8.19 2.92 -3.62
C VAL A 77 -8.62 2.86 -5.07
N THR A 78 -8.00 3.69 -5.91
CA THR A 78 -8.16 3.63 -7.35
C THR A 78 -7.13 2.66 -7.91
N LEU A 79 -7.59 1.52 -8.43
CA LEU A 79 -6.73 0.53 -9.05
C LEU A 79 -6.23 1.02 -10.41
N ARG A 80 -5.11 0.47 -10.89
CA ARG A 80 -4.54 0.77 -12.22
C ARG A 80 -5.52 0.44 -13.35
N SER A 81 -6.38 -0.56 -13.15
CA SER A 81 -7.49 -0.89 -14.04
C SER A 81 -8.60 0.18 -14.12
N GLY A 82 -8.56 1.21 -13.28
CA GLY A 82 -9.59 2.25 -13.15
C GLY A 82 -10.75 1.86 -12.23
N LYS A 83 -10.78 0.62 -11.73
CA LYS A 83 -11.75 0.18 -10.72
C LYS A 83 -11.42 0.82 -9.37
N VAL A 84 -12.44 1.23 -8.61
CA VAL A 84 -12.28 1.71 -7.24
C VAL A 84 -12.71 0.61 -6.26
N VAL A 85 -11.92 0.40 -5.21
CA VAL A 85 -12.22 -0.55 -4.12
C VAL A 85 -11.97 0.09 -2.77
N ASP A 86 -12.75 -0.28 -1.75
CA ASP A 86 -12.46 0.13 -0.38
C ASP A 86 -11.45 -0.82 0.26
N ALA A 87 -10.34 -0.26 0.75
CA ALA A 87 -9.26 -1.03 1.36
C ALA A 87 -8.88 -0.46 2.73
N THR A 88 -8.42 -1.34 3.60
CA THR A 88 -7.77 -0.98 4.86
C THR A 88 -6.29 -0.69 4.59
N VAL A 89 -5.77 0.45 5.03
CA VAL A 89 -4.36 0.79 4.91
C VAL A 89 -3.55 0.03 5.96
N LEU A 90 -2.78 -0.97 5.54
CA LEU A 90 -2.09 -1.89 6.46
C LEU A 90 -0.62 -1.51 6.72
N THR A 91 -0.15 -0.41 6.16
CA THR A 91 1.23 0.07 6.34
C THR A 91 1.37 0.76 7.70
N ASP A 92 2.34 0.30 8.49
CA ASP A 92 2.66 0.84 9.81
C ASP A 92 3.94 1.69 9.73
N ALA A 93 3.98 2.83 10.45
CA ALA A 93 5.16 3.67 10.57
C ALA A 93 6.39 2.90 11.06
N ALA A 94 6.20 1.96 11.99
CA ALA A 94 7.31 1.14 12.50
C ALA A 94 7.90 0.19 11.45
N SER A 95 7.15 -0.13 10.39
CA SER A 95 7.50 -1.11 9.36
C SER A 95 7.81 -0.49 7.99
N PHE A 96 7.61 0.83 7.85
CA PHE A 96 7.68 1.56 6.58
C PHE A 96 9.03 1.43 5.85
N GLY A 97 10.12 1.18 6.58
CA GLY A 97 11.47 1.02 6.04
C GLY A 97 12.17 2.35 5.72
N THR A 98 13.35 2.27 5.10
CA THR A 98 14.08 3.47 4.60
C THR A 98 13.57 3.89 3.23
N VAL A 99 13.91 5.10 2.78
CA VAL A 99 13.53 5.58 1.44
C VAL A 99 14.08 4.65 0.34
N GLU A 100 15.28 4.09 0.52
CA GLU A 100 15.90 3.16 -0.42
C GLU A 100 15.12 1.83 -0.52
N ASP A 101 14.61 1.33 0.60
CA ASP A 101 13.74 0.14 0.59
C ASP A 101 12.46 0.45 -0.19
N VAL A 102 11.84 1.62 0.05
CA VAL A 102 10.62 2.04 -0.65
C VAL A 102 10.85 2.17 -2.16
N ILE A 103 11.98 2.76 -2.58
CA ILE A 103 12.38 2.85 -3.99
C ILE A 103 12.54 1.45 -4.58
N SER A 104 13.24 0.56 -3.90
CA SER A 104 13.46 -0.81 -4.35
C SER A 104 12.15 -1.56 -4.58
N GLU A 105 11.20 -1.43 -3.64
CA GLU A 105 9.87 -2.03 -3.79
C GLU A 105 9.05 -1.36 -4.91
N ALA A 106 9.15 -0.02 -5.07
CA ALA A 106 8.49 0.69 -6.15
C ALA A 106 9.00 0.27 -7.54
N TYR A 107 10.27 -0.10 -7.67
CA TYR A 107 10.84 -0.71 -8.86
C TYR A 107 10.37 -2.15 -9.07
N TYR A 108 10.43 -2.99 -8.03
CA TYR A 108 10.01 -4.38 -8.11
C TYR A 108 8.56 -4.52 -8.59
N TRP A 109 7.66 -3.67 -8.09
CA TRP A 109 6.24 -3.66 -8.47
C TRP A 109 5.94 -2.84 -9.73
N GLU A 110 6.94 -2.31 -10.41
CA GLU A 110 6.77 -1.47 -11.60
C GLU A 110 5.73 -0.35 -11.37
N LEU A 111 5.83 0.37 -10.25
CA LEU A 111 4.95 1.52 -9.97
C LEU A 111 5.11 2.63 -11.03
N PRO A 112 4.23 3.64 -11.11
CA PRO A 112 4.37 4.68 -12.14
C PRO A 112 5.72 5.38 -12.09
N ARG A 113 6.25 5.73 -13.26
CA ARG A 113 7.57 6.36 -13.38
C ARG A 113 7.65 7.67 -12.59
N ALA A 114 6.65 8.53 -12.71
CA ALA A 114 6.60 9.80 -11.99
C ALA A 114 6.68 9.60 -10.46
N TRP A 115 6.02 8.56 -9.94
CA TRP A 115 6.09 8.20 -8.52
C TRP A 115 7.52 7.82 -8.10
N ARG A 116 8.20 6.98 -8.89
CA ARG A 116 9.58 6.58 -8.62
C ARG A 116 10.55 7.75 -8.68
N GLU A 117 10.43 8.61 -9.68
CA GLU A 117 11.28 9.80 -9.84
C GLU A 117 11.13 10.75 -8.65
N THR A 118 9.91 10.91 -8.11
CA THR A 118 9.72 11.71 -6.89
C THR A 118 10.36 11.06 -5.66
N LEU A 119 10.27 9.74 -5.49
CA LEU A 119 10.94 9.05 -4.39
C LEU A 119 12.47 9.22 -4.45
N GLU A 120 13.05 9.07 -5.63
CA GLU A 120 14.50 9.25 -5.86
C GLU A 120 14.95 10.69 -5.60
N GLY A 121 14.16 11.68 -6.03
CA GLY A 121 14.44 13.09 -5.78
C GLY A 121 14.50 13.43 -4.29
N ASN A 122 13.63 12.82 -3.47
CA ASN A 122 13.62 13.02 -2.02
C ASN A 122 14.78 12.31 -1.30
N ALA A 123 15.34 11.24 -1.87
CA ALA A 123 16.50 10.56 -1.30
C ALA A 123 17.81 11.35 -1.50
N ALA A 124 17.84 12.24 -2.49
CA ALA A 124 19.04 12.99 -2.88
C ALA A 124 19.19 14.36 -2.19
N GLY A 125 18.16 14.83 -1.48
CA GLY A 125 18.10 16.13 -0.78
C GLY A 125 18.32 16.00 0.72
#